data_AF-A0A7X4HGM8-F1
#
_entry.id   AF-A0A7X4HGM8-F1
#
_cell.length_a   1.000
_cell.length_b   1.000
_cell.length_c   1.000
_cell.angle_alpha   90.00
_cell.angle_beta   90.00
_cell.angle_gamma   90.00
#
_symmetry.space_group_name_H-M   'P 1'
#
loop_
_entity.id
_entity.type
_entity.pdbx_description
1 polymer ?
#
loop_
_entity_poly.entity_id
_entity_poly.type
_entity_poly.pdbx_seq_one_letter_code
_entity_poly.pdbx_strand_id
1 'polypeptide(L)' 'MMARVSHPKKSHAWGKMYCPYNDETCRCGEFCIASVWSTPKNPGSHAKALRRVVDNCARNKRQH' A
#
# COMPACT_ATOMS: atom_id res chain seq x y z
N MET A 1 -5.36 -3.79 -5.23
CA MET A 1 -3.91 -3.64 -4.97
C MET A 1 -3.36 -4.97 -4.45
N MET A 2 -2.11 -5.33 -4.76
CA MET A 2 -1.49 -6.58 -4.30
C MET A 2 -0.33 -6.28 -3.34
N ALA A 3 -0.33 -6.92 -2.17
CA ALA A 3 0.79 -6.88 -1.23
C ALA A 3 1.84 -7.92 -1.62
N ARG A 4 3.08 -7.48 -1.87
CA ARG A 4 4.25 -8.35 -1.95
C ARG A 4 4.95 -8.35 -0.61
N VAL A 5 5.02 -9.53 -0.01
CA VAL A 5 5.72 -9.78 1.24
C VAL A 5 7.19 -9.97 0.92
N SER A 6 8.00 -9.00 1.33
CA SER A 6 9.46 -9.12 1.30
C SER A 6 9.87 -9.52 2.71
N HIS A 7 10.36 -10.74 2.90
CA HIS A 7 10.88 -11.21 4.18
C HIS A 7 12.41 -11.04 4.26
N PRO A 8 12.95 -9.91 4.77
CA PRO A 8 14.28 -9.91 5.35
C PRO A 8 14.17 -10.06 6.88
N LYS A 9 14.93 -11.00 7.44
CA LYS A 9 14.97 -11.41 8.86
C LYS A 9 15.29 -10.30 9.88
N LYS A 10 15.30 -9.01 9.51
CA LYS A 10 15.62 -7.86 10.38
C LYS A 10 14.92 -6.54 9.98
N SER A 11 13.82 -6.57 9.21
CA SER A 11 13.12 -5.34 8.82
C SER A 11 11.71 -5.29 9.41
N HIS A 12 11.36 -4.17 10.05
CA HIS A 12 10.04 -3.97 10.69
C HIS A 12 8.86 -3.99 9.69
N ALA A 13 9.15 -3.92 8.39
CA ALA A 13 8.16 -4.01 7.33
C ALA A 13 7.91 -5.47 6.95
N TRP A 14 6.66 -5.90 7.06
CA TRP A 14 6.18 -7.19 6.55
C TRP A 14 6.28 -7.26 5.02
N GLY A 15 5.94 -6.15 4.35
CA GLY A 15 5.92 -6.11 2.90
C GLY A 15 5.54 -4.74 2.36
N LYS A 16 5.40 -4.67 1.03
CA LYS A 16 4.92 -3.48 0.34
C LYS A 16 3.73 -3.82 -0.52
N MET A 17 2.68 -3.01 -0.45
CA MET A 17 1.56 -3.06 -1.38
C MET A 17 1.87 -2.28 -2.64
N TYR A 18 1.51 -2.87 -3.78
CA TYR A 18 1.72 -2.33 -5.12
C TYR A 18 0.40 -2.35 -5.89
N CYS A 19 0.26 -1.43 -6.85
CA CYS A 19 -0.84 -1.48 -7.81
C CYS A 19 -0.60 -2.58 -8.86
N PRO A 20 -1.53 -3.54 -9.05
CA PRO A 20 -1.38 -4.64 -10.01
C PRO A 20 -1.45 -4.18 -11.47
N TYR A 21 -2.08 -3.04 -11.72
CA TYR A 21 -2.27 -2.52 -13.08
C TYR A 21 -1.06 -1.79 -13.63
N ASN A 22 -0.01 -1.59 -12.81
CA ASN A 22 1.21 -0.89 -13.18
C ASN A 22 0.98 0.43 -13.95
N ASP A 23 -0.06 1.16 -13.56
CA ASP A 23 -0.49 2.38 -14.25
C ASP A 23 0.49 3.52 -13.89
N GLU A 24 0.98 4.23 -14.91
CA GLU A 24 1.98 5.30 -14.75
C GLU A 24 1.43 6.49 -13.95
N THR A 25 0.11 6.73 -14.02
CA THR A 25 -0.59 7.74 -13.19
C THR A 25 -0.57 7.39 -11.71
N CYS A 26 -0.24 6.14 -11.41
CA CYS A 26 -0.28 5.53 -10.11
C CYS A 26 1.13 5.46 -9.50
N ARG A 27 2.11 5.01 -10.30
CA ARG A 27 3.44 4.61 -9.84
C ARG A 27 4.22 5.73 -9.15
N CYS A 28 3.89 7.02 -9.41
CA CYS A 28 4.40 8.21 -8.70
C CYS A 28 3.42 9.43 -8.67
N GLY A 29 2.09 9.23 -8.71
CA GLY A 29 1.12 10.35 -8.83
C GLY A 29 0.54 10.92 -7.52
N GLU A 30 0.21 10.08 -6.54
CA GLU A 30 -0.08 10.48 -5.14
C GLU A 30 -0.05 9.26 -4.20
N PHE A 31 -0.55 8.08 -4.63
CA PHE A 31 -0.61 6.88 -3.78
C PHE A 31 -0.70 5.55 -4.55
N CYS A 32 0.42 4.87 -4.85
CA CYS A 32 0.35 3.47 -5.33
C CYS A 32 1.41 2.51 -4.77
N ILE A 33 2.14 2.93 -3.72
CA ILE A 33 3.01 2.05 -2.94
C ILE A 33 2.84 2.38 -1.46
N ALA A 34 2.59 1.37 -0.61
CA ALA A 34 2.64 1.56 0.83
C ALA A 34 3.39 0.41 1.51
N SER A 35 4.15 0.73 2.55
CA SER A 35 4.77 -0.29 3.40
C SER A 35 3.75 -0.81 4.42
N VAL A 36 3.68 -2.13 4.56
CA VAL A 36 2.89 -2.82 5.57
C VAL A 36 3.85 -3.23 6.69
N TRP A 37 3.58 -2.81 7.91
CA TRP A 37 4.44 -3.06 9.06
C TRP A 37 3.97 -4.29 9.83
N SER A 38 4.90 -5.15 10.25
CA SER A 38 4.58 -6.33 11.07
C SER A 38 4.22 -5.93 12.51
N THR A 39 4.82 -4.85 13.00
CA THR A 39 4.67 -4.34 14.37
C THR A 39 4.27 -2.86 14.36
N PRO A 40 3.07 -2.50 13.89
CA PRO A 40 2.63 -1.11 13.89
C PRO A 40 2.34 -0.64 15.34
N LYS A 41 2.80 0.56 15.70
CA LYS A 41 2.52 1.17 17.01
C LYS A 41 1.02 1.30 17.29
N ASN A 42 0.23 1.56 16.25
CA ASN A 42 -1.24 1.56 16.31
C ASN A 42 -1.79 0.82 15.07
N PRO A 43 -2.31 -0.41 15.23
CA PRO A 43 -2.79 -1.21 14.10
C PRO A 43 -4.00 -0.59 13.40
N GLY A 44 -4.90 0.06 14.14
CA GLY A 44 -6.09 0.69 13.56
C GLY A 44 -5.75 1.87 12.66
N SER A 45 -4.87 2.76 13.10
CA SER A 45 -4.38 3.86 12.27
C SER A 45 -3.58 3.36 11.06
N HIS A 46 -2.78 2.30 11.24
CA HIS A 46 -2.05 1.68 10.13
C HIS A 46 -3.00 1.13 9.06
N ALA A 47 -4.05 0.40 9.47
CA ALA A 47 -5.06 -0.12 8.56
C ALA A 47 -5.81 1.00 7.82
N LYS A 48 -6.18 2.09 8.51
CA LYS A 48 -6.81 3.27 7.87
C LYS A 48 -5.89 3.92 6.84
N ALA A 49 -4.58 4.02 7.13
CA ALA A 49 -3.61 4.55 6.18
C ALA A 49 -3.49 3.68 4.92
N LEU A 50 -3.40 2.35 5.07
CA LEU A 50 -3.39 1.43 3.94
C LEU A 50 -4.68 1.54 3.11
N ARG A 51 -5.84 1.61 3.78
CA ARG A 51 -7.13 1.80 3.11
C ARG A 51 -7.20 3.10 2.33
N ARG A 52 -6.68 4.21 2.88
CA ARG A 52 -6.60 5.50 2.17
C ARG A 52 -5.78 5.42 0.90
N VAL A 53 -4.69 4.64 0.90
CA VAL A 53 -3.86 4.40 -0.31
C VAL A 53 -4.66 3.65 -1.38
N VAL A 54 -5.44 2.63 -1.00
CA VAL A 54 -6.31 1.89 -1.92
C VAL A 54 -7.43 2.78 -2.44
N ASP A 55 -8.14 3.46 -1.55
CA ASP A 55 -9.30 4.29 -1.88
C ASP A 55 -8.91 5.46 -2.80
N ASN A 56 -7.71 6.03 -2.61
CA ASN A 56 -7.19 7.13 -3.44
C ASN A 56 -6.38 6.68 -4.64
N CYS A 57 -6.27 5.37 -4.89
CA CYS A 57 -5.67 4.87 -6.12
C CYS A 57 -6.43 5.45 -7.33
N ALA A 58 -5.71 6.05 -8.28
CA ALA A 58 -6.30 6.66 -9.48
C ALA A 58 -7.22 5.69 -10.24
N ARG A 59 -6.92 4.39 -10.21
CA ARG A 59 -7.76 3.34 -10.82
C ARG A 59 -9.03 3.06 -10.03
N ASN A 60 -8.95 3.02 -8.70
CA ASN A 60 -10.09 2.81 -7.82
C ASN A 60 -11.08 3.99 -7.92
N LYS A 61 -10.56 5.22 -7.97
CA LYS A 61 -11.36 6.44 -8.17
C LYS A 61 -12.05 6.52 -9.54
N ARG A 62 -11.57 5.81 -10.57
CA ARG A 62 -12.22 5.78 -11.90
C ARG A 62 -13.33 4.74 -12.00
N GLN A 63 -13.42 3.80 -11.06
CA GLN A 63 -14.41 2.73 -11.06
C GLN A 63 -15.63 3.02 -10.17
N HIS A 64 -15.62 4.13 -9.45
CA HIS A 64 -16.67 4.59 -8.54
C HIS A 64 -17.20 5.93 -9.02
#